data_AF-A0A4R8ZV28-F1
#
_entry.id   AF-A0A4R8ZV28-F1
#
_cell.length_a   1.000
_cell.length_b   1.000
_cell.length_c   1.000
_cell.angle_alpha   90.00
_cell.angle_beta   90.00
_cell.angle_gamma   90.00
#
_symmetry.space_group_name_H-M   'P 1'
#
loop_
_entity.id
_entity.type
_entity.pdbx_description
1 polymer ?
#
loop_
_entity_poly.entity_id
_entity_poly.type
_entity_poly.pdbx_seq_one_letter_code
_entity_poly.pdbx_strand_id
1 'polypeptide(L)'
;MNGPTDETTTPQTAPATQPPQHRPVDDDGTRDIRRERQRENRRRWVAEHPDRVRELNRIWRLEHLESARQQNREQMRRAVVRRRQQEEVRARGRERARLWREAHPERNREYQQRWVEQNRDKIREYYRRYYDNHSAEVNARAIARRDADPERTKQISKEWAERNKERRAEWQRTRRSDPDIYQAELAANAAARRFKRQLSHQGLPPKQLHLATAAERRAHDREADAYFTDSALPEHLRQFTVFAETLTELMLHNGTRMLDFATAYAANRARMGLPPVSAETIAYGRAVELVMQRMRRVDLLTGRDVAAAVRSTQAEVPRIERQQQFDQLVKGVVAHVNRYQVRLGSEAKMENKARAHRGKPQVQAETLVVQIAMKQVSERVPTNRLTADDAREAARIIGLHVSTTPDDRRITVGSPAQGRSLGAR
;
A
#
# COMPACT_ATOMS: atom_id res chain seq x y z
N MET A 1 -36.02 57.96 -61.99
CA MET A 1 -35.57 56.71 -62.63
C MET A 1 -34.06 56.75 -62.71
N ASN A 2 -33.39 55.75 -62.12
CA ASN A 2 -32.11 55.20 -62.57
C ASN A 2 -31.83 53.96 -61.73
N GLY A 3 -31.56 52.87 -62.43
CA GLY A 3 -31.47 51.50 -61.92
C GLY A 3 -30.13 51.16 -61.26
N PRO A 4 -29.88 49.85 -61.08
CA PRO A 4 -29.04 49.29 -60.03
C PRO A 4 -27.56 49.27 -60.42
N THR A 5 -26.68 49.34 -59.42
CA THR A 5 -25.26 48.99 -59.59
C THR A 5 -24.89 47.94 -58.56
N ASP A 6 -24.59 46.75 -59.07
CA ASP A 6 -23.83 45.72 -58.37
C ASP A 6 -22.46 46.27 -58.02
N GLU A 7 -22.17 46.43 -56.73
CA GLU A 7 -20.81 46.62 -56.24
C GLU A 7 -20.39 45.41 -55.40
N THR A 8 -19.88 44.41 -56.12
CA THR A 8 -18.89 43.45 -55.60
C THR A 8 -17.59 44.21 -55.32
N THR A 9 -17.59 45.05 -54.29
CA THR A 9 -16.38 45.66 -53.77
C THR A 9 -15.65 44.63 -52.92
N THR A 10 -14.87 43.79 -53.60
CA THR A 10 -13.65 43.23 -53.02
C THR A 10 -12.90 44.38 -52.33
N PRO A 11 -12.39 44.21 -51.10
CA PRO A 11 -11.57 45.25 -50.50
C PRO A 11 -10.39 45.47 -51.44
N GLN A 12 -10.36 46.64 -52.09
CA GLN A 12 -9.18 47.17 -52.75
C GLN A 12 -8.06 47.08 -51.73
N THR A 13 -7.18 46.11 -51.95
CA THR A 13 -5.83 46.08 -51.41
C THR A 13 -5.28 47.49 -51.62
N ALA A 14 -5.12 48.22 -50.52
CA ALA A 14 -4.49 49.53 -50.54
C ALA A 14 -3.24 49.44 -51.42
N PRO A 15 -2.97 50.43 -52.30
CA PRO A 15 -1.77 50.43 -53.10
C PRO A 15 -0.62 50.22 -52.12
N ALA A 16 0.10 49.11 -52.33
CA ALA A 16 1.27 48.76 -51.55
C ALA A 16 2.10 50.03 -51.43
N THR A 17 2.09 50.64 -50.24
CA THR A 17 3.07 51.65 -49.89
C THR A 17 4.36 50.93 -50.15
N GLN A 18 5.07 51.35 -51.21
CA GLN A 18 6.32 50.72 -51.62
C GLN A 18 7.09 50.45 -50.33
N PRO A 19 7.42 49.18 -50.02
CA PRO A 19 8.22 48.91 -48.84
C PRO A 19 9.41 49.85 -48.97
N PRO A 20 9.73 50.65 -47.92
CA PRO A 20 10.80 51.64 -48.01
C PRO A 20 11.96 50.91 -48.65
N GLN A 21 12.42 51.39 -49.82
CA GLN A 21 13.43 50.69 -50.61
C GLN A 21 14.52 50.30 -49.63
N HIS A 22 14.55 49.02 -49.28
CA HIS A 22 15.58 48.49 -48.44
C HIS A 22 16.80 48.66 -49.32
N ARG A 23 17.57 49.71 -49.07
CA ARG A 23 18.97 49.74 -49.49
C ARG A 23 19.46 48.33 -49.17
N PRO A 24 20.04 47.59 -50.13
CA PRO A 24 20.77 46.39 -49.78
C PRO A 24 21.74 46.83 -48.71
N VAL A 25 21.45 46.47 -47.47
CA VAL A 25 22.46 46.56 -46.44
C VAL A 25 23.33 45.40 -46.84
N ASP A 26 24.42 45.72 -47.54
CA ASP A 26 25.59 44.88 -47.66
C ASP A 26 25.98 44.51 -46.22
N ASP A 27 25.37 43.45 -45.72
CA ASP A 27 25.58 42.85 -44.41
C ASP A 27 26.51 41.67 -44.62
N ASP A 28 27.72 41.97 -45.08
CA ASP A 28 28.74 40.98 -45.47
C ASP A 28 29.32 40.24 -44.25
N GLY A 29 28.65 40.27 -43.10
CA GLY A 29 29.16 39.81 -41.80
C GLY A 29 30.36 40.62 -41.29
N THR A 30 31.03 41.40 -42.13
CA THR A 30 32.17 42.28 -41.84
C THR A 30 31.84 43.33 -40.79
N ARG A 31 30.59 43.79 -40.74
CA ARG A 31 30.13 44.76 -39.74
C ARG A 31 30.04 44.15 -38.35
N ASP A 32 29.55 42.92 -38.24
CA ASP A 32 29.45 42.19 -36.98
C ASP A 32 30.80 41.64 -36.53
N ILE A 33 31.66 41.18 -37.45
CA ILE A 33 33.06 40.80 -37.17
C ILE A 33 33.87 42.01 -36.67
N ARG A 34 33.69 43.20 -37.28
CA ARG A 34 34.35 44.43 -36.82
C ARG A 34 33.86 44.84 -35.43
N ARG A 35 32.56 44.69 -35.15
CA ARG A 35 31.99 44.93 -33.81
C ARG A 35 32.49 43.92 -32.78
N GLU A 36 32.64 42.67 -33.16
CA GLU A 36 33.14 41.61 -32.28
C GLU A 36 34.62 41.82 -31.97
N ARG A 37 35.46 42.12 -32.97
CA ARG A 37 36.86 42.53 -32.78
C ARG A 37 36.99 43.79 -31.92
N GLN A 38 36.09 44.76 -32.06
CA GLN A 38 36.05 45.94 -31.17
C GLN A 38 35.65 45.57 -29.73
N ARG A 39 34.69 44.66 -29.53
CA ARG A 39 34.32 44.15 -28.21
C ARG A 39 35.47 43.38 -27.58
N GLU A 40 36.17 42.55 -28.34
CA GLU A 40 37.36 41.82 -27.89
C GLU A 40 38.51 42.75 -27.53
N ASN A 41 38.84 43.73 -28.38
CA ASN A 41 39.85 44.74 -28.07
C ASN A 41 39.46 45.57 -26.84
N ARG A 42 38.18 45.89 -26.66
CA ARG A 42 37.68 46.56 -25.44
C ARG A 42 37.83 45.65 -24.21
N ARG A 43 37.53 44.35 -24.33
CA ARG A 43 37.72 43.37 -23.24
C ARG A 43 39.20 43.26 -22.85
N ARG A 44 40.09 43.14 -23.85
CA ARG A 44 41.56 43.12 -23.65
C ARG A 44 42.05 44.40 -22.97
N TRP A 45 41.64 45.56 -23.46
CA TRP A 45 42.00 46.84 -22.87
C TRP A 45 41.50 47.00 -21.42
N VAL A 46 40.27 46.56 -21.13
CA VAL A 46 39.71 46.56 -19.77
C VAL A 46 40.49 45.63 -18.84
N ALA A 47 40.94 44.47 -19.34
CA ALA A 47 41.73 43.52 -18.57
C ALA A 47 43.17 44.02 -18.31
N GLU A 48 43.78 44.70 -19.27
CA GLU A 48 45.12 45.28 -19.16
C GLU A 48 45.15 46.57 -18.31
N HIS A 49 44.04 47.32 -18.25
CA HIS A 49 43.97 48.63 -17.56
C HIS A 49 42.83 48.73 -16.53
N PRO A 50 42.76 47.82 -15.54
CA PRO A 50 41.65 47.76 -14.59
C PRO A 50 41.51 49.06 -13.77
N ASP A 51 42.61 49.67 -13.35
CA ASP A 51 42.58 50.88 -12.53
C ASP A 51 42.15 52.12 -13.32
N ARG A 52 42.55 52.22 -14.59
CA ARG A 52 42.10 53.29 -15.48
C ARG A 52 40.61 53.19 -15.79
N VAL A 53 40.08 51.96 -15.91
CA VAL A 53 38.64 51.72 -16.04
C VAL A 53 37.88 52.10 -14.77
N ARG A 54 38.43 51.81 -13.59
CA ARG A 54 37.81 52.23 -12.31
C ARG A 54 37.75 53.74 -12.20
N GLU A 55 38.81 54.45 -12.55
CA GLU A 55 38.86 55.90 -12.49
C GLU A 55 37.93 56.56 -13.52
N LEU A 56 37.92 56.07 -14.77
CA LEU A 56 36.96 56.54 -15.78
C LEU A 56 35.50 56.29 -15.36
N ASN A 57 35.21 55.14 -14.75
CA ASN A 57 33.88 54.87 -14.20
C ASN A 57 33.55 55.77 -13.01
N ARG A 58 34.54 56.15 -12.19
CA ARG A 58 34.37 57.08 -11.06
C ARG A 58 34.03 58.47 -11.57
N ILE A 59 34.79 58.99 -12.52
CA ILE A 59 34.55 60.28 -13.19
C ILE A 59 33.16 60.27 -13.86
N TRP A 60 32.85 59.22 -14.63
CA TRP A 60 31.55 59.09 -15.27
C TRP A 60 30.39 59.05 -14.26
N ARG A 61 30.55 58.36 -13.13
CA ARG A 61 29.53 58.34 -12.07
C ARG A 61 29.38 59.71 -11.38
N LEU A 62 30.45 60.46 -11.19
CA LEU A 62 30.36 61.80 -10.60
C LEU A 62 29.66 62.78 -11.55
N GLU A 63 29.96 62.70 -12.84
CA GLU A 63 29.46 63.66 -13.84
C GLU A 63 28.06 63.30 -14.38
N HIS A 64 27.75 62.01 -14.55
CA HIS A 64 26.60 61.58 -15.37
C HIS A 64 25.54 60.76 -14.62
N LEU A 65 25.75 60.40 -13.35
CA LEU A 65 24.81 59.55 -12.62
C LEU A 65 23.44 60.20 -12.43
N GLU A 66 23.41 61.50 -12.12
CA GLU A 66 22.17 62.25 -11.94
C GLU A 66 21.40 62.39 -13.27
N SER A 67 22.09 62.77 -14.35
CA SER A 67 21.50 62.86 -15.69
C SER A 67 21.01 61.50 -16.21
N ALA A 68 21.75 60.42 -15.97
CA ALA A 68 21.34 59.06 -16.34
C ALA A 68 20.10 58.60 -15.56
N ARG A 69 20.02 58.92 -14.25
CA ARG A 69 18.82 58.66 -13.44
C ARG A 69 17.63 59.46 -13.94
N GLN A 70 17.82 60.72 -14.32
CA GLN A 70 16.76 61.56 -14.87
C GLN A 70 16.25 61.04 -16.22
N GLN A 71 17.15 60.68 -17.14
CA GLN A 71 16.79 60.06 -18.41
C GLN A 71 16.06 58.74 -18.21
N ASN A 72 16.48 57.91 -17.25
CA ASN A 72 15.79 56.66 -16.92
C ASN A 72 14.36 56.92 -16.38
N ARG A 73 14.21 57.87 -15.44
CA ARG A 73 12.89 58.30 -14.93
C ARG A 73 12.00 58.79 -16.07
N GLU A 74 12.54 59.57 -16.99
CA GLU A 74 11.79 60.11 -18.12
C GLU A 74 11.43 59.01 -19.15
N GLN A 75 12.34 58.08 -19.43
CA GLN A 75 12.05 56.92 -20.27
C GLN A 75 10.94 56.05 -19.66
N MET A 76 10.96 55.82 -18.34
CA MET A 76 9.89 55.10 -17.63
C MET A 76 8.55 55.82 -17.71
N ARG A 77 8.53 57.16 -17.53
CA ARG A 77 7.32 57.97 -17.73
C ARG A 77 6.77 57.82 -19.15
N ARG A 78 7.62 57.94 -20.18
CA ARG A 78 7.23 57.75 -21.58
C ARG A 78 6.75 56.32 -21.86
N ALA A 79 7.36 55.30 -21.24
CA ALA A 79 6.94 53.91 -21.38
C ALA A 79 5.55 53.65 -20.76
N VAL A 80 5.28 54.21 -19.58
CA VAL A 80 3.96 54.14 -18.95
C VAL A 80 2.90 54.82 -19.82
N VAL A 81 3.19 56.00 -20.37
CA VAL A 81 2.28 56.70 -21.29
C VAL A 81 1.99 55.86 -22.53
N ARG A 82 3.02 55.28 -23.18
CA ARG A 82 2.82 54.38 -24.33
C ARG A 82 1.98 53.16 -23.96
N ARG A 83 2.23 52.55 -22.80
CA ARG A 83 1.45 51.39 -22.33
C ARG A 83 -0.01 51.76 -22.12
N ARG A 84 -0.27 52.90 -21.48
CA ARG A 84 -1.63 53.41 -21.26
C ARG A 84 -2.36 53.69 -22.59
N GLN A 85 -1.70 54.36 -23.52
CA GLN A 85 -2.26 54.60 -24.86
C GLN A 85 -2.56 53.28 -25.60
N GLN A 86 -1.67 52.29 -25.54
CA GLN A 86 -1.92 50.97 -26.12
C GLN A 86 -3.08 50.23 -25.45
N GLU A 87 -3.21 50.33 -24.13
CA GLU A 87 -4.32 49.75 -23.38
C GLU A 87 -5.65 50.41 -23.72
N GLU A 88 -5.68 51.74 -23.87
CA GLU A 88 -6.84 52.51 -24.32
C GLU A 88 -7.26 52.14 -25.75
N VAL A 89 -6.30 52.02 -26.68
CA VAL A 89 -6.58 51.55 -28.06
C VAL A 89 -7.13 50.12 -28.06
N ARG A 90 -6.55 49.21 -27.26
CA ARG A 90 -7.06 47.84 -27.10
C ARG A 90 -8.46 47.83 -26.47
N ALA A 91 -8.73 48.69 -25.49
CA ALA A 91 -10.03 48.82 -24.86
C ALA A 91 -11.10 49.27 -25.87
N ARG A 92 -10.82 50.33 -26.64
CA ARG A 92 -11.70 50.76 -27.74
C ARG A 92 -11.89 49.68 -28.81
N GLY A 93 -10.86 48.87 -29.05
CA GLY A 93 -10.95 47.68 -29.91
C GLY A 93 -11.91 46.62 -29.35
N ARG A 94 -11.81 46.28 -28.06
CA ARG A 94 -12.70 45.32 -27.38
C ARG A 94 -14.15 45.78 -27.37
N GLU A 95 -14.39 47.07 -27.10
CA GLU A 95 -15.73 47.66 -27.12
C GLU A 95 -16.37 47.57 -28.51
N ARG A 96 -15.65 47.96 -29.57
CA ARG A 96 -16.12 47.82 -30.95
C ARG A 96 -16.40 46.36 -31.33
N ALA A 97 -15.53 45.44 -30.94
CA ALA A 97 -15.72 44.01 -31.18
C ALA A 97 -16.87 43.40 -30.35
N ARG A 98 -17.17 43.96 -29.16
CA ARG A 98 -18.35 43.57 -28.37
C ARG A 98 -19.63 44.03 -29.08
N LEU A 99 -19.71 45.31 -29.42
CA LEU A 99 -20.85 45.89 -30.12
C LEU A 99 -21.11 45.20 -31.48
N TRP A 100 -20.06 44.83 -32.21
CA TRP A 100 -20.21 44.10 -33.47
C TRP A 100 -20.79 42.68 -33.27
N ARG A 101 -20.35 41.97 -32.22
CA ARG A 101 -20.88 40.62 -31.88
C ARG A 101 -22.33 40.67 -31.43
N GLU A 102 -22.72 41.71 -30.69
CA GLU A 102 -24.11 41.93 -30.24
C GLU A 102 -25.02 42.27 -31.43
N ALA A 103 -24.55 43.10 -32.36
CA ALA A 103 -25.30 43.46 -33.55
C ALA A 103 -25.38 42.35 -34.62
N HIS A 104 -24.47 41.37 -34.61
CA HIS A 104 -24.39 40.31 -35.62
C HIS A 104 -24.22 38.90 -35.02
N PRO A 105 -25.21 38.38 -34.28
CA PRO A 105 -25.11 37.09 -33.60
C PRO A 105 -25.01 35.91 -34.58
N GLU A 106 -25.70 35.97 -35.72
CA GLU A 106 -25.73 34.89 -36.71
C GLU A 106 -24.39 34.76 -37.44
N ARG A 107 -23.82 35.88 -37.91
CA ARG A 107 -22.49 35.90 -38.54
C ARG A 107 -21.38 35.44 -37.60
N ASN A 108 -21.50 35.73 -36.30
CA ASN A 108 -20.57 35.23 -35.30
C ASN A 108 -20.69 33.71 -35.11
N ARG A 109 -21.90 33.14 -35.13
CA ARG A 109 -22.10 31.68 -35.08
C ARG A 109 -21.51 30.99 -36.31
N GLU A 110 -21.76 31.52 -37.51
CA GLU A 110 -21.20 30.99 -38.77
C GLU A 110 -19.68 31.06 -38.79
N TYR A 111 -19.12 32.20 -38.38
CA TYR A 111 -17.67 32.37 -38.27
C TYR A 111 -17.08 31.37 -37.26
N GLN A 112 -17.71 31.20 -36.10
CA GLN A 112 -17.27 30.21 -35.10
C GLN A 112 -17.37 28.78 -35.62
N GLN A 113 -18.45 28.43 -36.32
CA GLN A 113 -18.61 27.10 -36.92
C GLN A 113 -17.51 26.82 -37.94
N ARG A 114 -17.29 27.74 -38.89
CA ARG A 114 -16.21 27.62 -39.90
C ARG A 114 -14.83 27.54 -39.25
N TRP A 115 -14.60 28.33 -38.20
CA TRP A 115 -13.34 28.28 -37.46
C TRP A 115 -13.15 26.94 -36.73
N VAL A 116 -14.19 26.40 -36.10
CA VAL A 116 -14.15 25.08 -35.43
C VAL A 116 -13.94 23.96 -36.43
N GLU A 117 -14.57 24.02 -37.60
CA GLU A 117 -14.38 23.05 -38.68
C GLU A 117 -12.94 23.06 -39.19
N GLN A 118 -12.39 24.25 -39.49
CA GLN A 118 -11.02 24.41 -39.98
C GLN A 118 -9.95 24.09 -38.93
N ASN A 119 -10.27 24.23 -37.64
CA ASN A 119 -9.33 23.99 -36.53
C ASN A 119 -9.71 22.76 -35.70
N ARG A 120 -10.55 21.86 -36.22
CA ARG A 120 -11.09 20.72 -35.48
C ARG A 120 -9.99 19.84 -34.87
N ASP A 121 -8.92 19.60 -35.62
CA ASP A 121 -7.82 18.75 -35.18
C ASP A 121 -6.93 19.46 -34.15
N LYS A 122 -6.70 20.78 -34.30
CA LYS A 122 -5.99 21.59 -33.28
C LYS A 122 -6.78 21.65 -31.97
N ILE A 123 -8.11 21.77 -32.04
CA ILE A 123 -9.00 21.75 -30.87
C ILE A 123 -8.92 20.39 -30.18
N ARG A 124 -9.03 19.30 -30.94
CA ARG A 124 -8.89 17.93 -30.41
C ARG A 124 -7.53 17.70 -29.76
N GLU A 125 -6.46 18.16 -30.39
CA GLU A 125 -5.10 18.03 -29.87
C GLU A 125 -4.91 18.85 -28.60
N TYR A 126 -5.40 20.10 -28.57
CA TYR A 126 -5.39 20.93 -27.37
C TYR A 126 -6.10 20.24 -26.22
N TYR A 127 -7.32 19.74 -26.44
CA TYR A 127 -8.05 19.01 -25.41
C TYR A 127 -7.35 17.72 -25.01
N ARG A 128 -6.76 16.98 -25.95
CA ARG A 128 -5.98 15.77 -25.64
C ARG A 128 -4.81 16.11 -24.70
N ARG A 129 -3.99 17.10 -25.06
CA ARG A 129 -2.87 17.57 -24.21
C ARG A 129 -3.35 18.07 -22.85
N TYR A 130 -4.48 18.76 -22.80
CA TYR A 130 -5.08 19.19 -21.55
C TYR A 130 -5.49 17.99 -20.68
N TYR A 131 -6.20 17.01 -21.25
CA TYR A 131 -6.62 15.80 -20.55
C TYR A 131 -5.44 14.93 -20.14
N ASP A 132 -4.40 14.80 -20.96
CA ASP A 132 -3.21 14.04 -20.61
C ASP A 132 -2.55 14.62 -19.35
N ASN A 133 -2.44 15.95 -19.29
CA ASN A 133 -1.82 16.66 -18.17
C ASN A 133 -2.73 16.83 -16.93
N HIS A 134 -4.05 16.82 -17.11
CA HIS A 134 -5.04 17.10 -16.04
C HIS A 134 -6.03 15.95 -15.83
N SER A 135 -5.71 14.74 -16.30
CA SER A 135 -6.58 13.57 -16.21
C SER A 135 -6.99 13.29 -14.76
N ALA A 136 -6.03 13.39 -13.82
CA ALA A 136 -6.27 13.20 -12.40
C ALA A 136 -7.25 14.25 -11.83
N GLU A 137 -7.08 15.53 -12.13
CA GLU A 137 -7.95 16.61 -11.65
C GLU A 137 -9.38 16.45 -12.20
N VAL A 138 -9.51 16.20 -13.51
CA VAL A 138 -10.83 16.04 -14.15
C VAL A 138 -11.54 14.81 -13.59
N ASN A 139 -10.82 13.70 -13.41
CA ASN A 139 -11.36 12.50 -12.78
C ASN A 139 -11.75 12.75 -11.33
N ALA A 140 -10.93 13.45 -10.53
CA ALA A 140 -11.24 13.81 -9.16
C ALA A 140 -12.51 14.67 -9.07
N ARG A 141 -12.66 15.68 -9.95
CA ARG A 141 -13.88 16.50 -10.02
C ARG A 141 -15.11 15.69 -10.43
N ALA A 142 -14.96 14.78 -11.39
CA ALA A 142 -16.04 13.89 -11.82
C ALA A 142 -16.45 12.92 -10.70
N ILE A 143 -15.49 12.40 -9.94
CA ILE A 143 -15.70 11.55 -8.77
C ILE A 143 -16.42 12.34 -7.67
N ALA A 144 -15.93 13.53 -7.31
CA ALA A 144 -16.53 14.39 -6.30
C ALA A 144 -18.00 14.71 -6.63
N ARG A 145 -18.32 14.98 -7.90
CA ARG A 145 -19.70 15.20 -8.34
C ARG A 145 -20.57 13.95 -8.17
N ARG A 146 -20.02 12.76 -8.46
CA ARG A 146 -20.74 11.49 -8.32
C ARG A 146 -21.01 11.16 -6.85
N ASP A 147 -20.08 11.51 -5.97
CA ASP A 147 -20.17 11.23 -4.54
C ASP A 147 -21.06 12.22 -3.79
N ALA A 148 -21.14 13.48 -4.26
CA ALA A 148 -22.04 14.48 -3.70
C ALA A 148 -23.53 14.08 -3.86
N ASP A 149 -23.91 13.56 -5.02
CA ASP A 149 -25.28 13.13 -5.33
C ASP A 149 -25.32 11.73 -5.99
N PRO A 150 -25.18 10.64 -5.19
CA PRO A 150 -25.16 9.29 -5.73
C PRO A 150 -26.50 8.88 -6.36
N GLU A 151 -27.62 9.30 -5.77
CA GLU A 151 -28.97 8.98 -6.28
C GLU A 151 -29.27 9.68 -7.60
N ARG A 152 -28.88 10.96 -7.74
CA ARG A 152 -29.01 11.68 -9.01
C ARG A 152 -28.19 11.02 -10.12
N THR A 153 -26.98 10.54 -9.80
CA THR A 153 -26.16 9.81 -10.77
C THR A 153 -26.84 8.50 -11.20
N LYS A 154 -27.40 7.73 -10.26
CA LYS A 154 -28.14 6.50 -10.58
C LYS A 154 -29.37 6.79 -11.45
N GLN A 155 -30.12 7.85 -11.15
CA GLN A 155 -31.28 8.28 -11.93
C GLN A 155 -30.88 8.67 -13.36
N ILE A 156 -29.86 9.52 -13.53
CA ILE A 156 -29.34 9.89 -14.86
C ILE A 156 -28.88 8.66 -15.64
N SER A 157 -28.17 7.73 -14.98
CA SER A 157 -27.72 6.48 -15.61
C SER A 157 -28.89 5.60 -16.02
N LYS A 158 -29.96 5.53 -15.21
CA LYS A 158 -31.18 4.77 -15.51
C LYS A 158 -31.94 5.40 -16.67
N GLU A 159 -32.17 6.71 -16.63
CA GLU A 159 -32.82 7.45 -17.71
C GLU A 159 -32.06 7.34 -19.04
N TRP A 160 -30.73 7.39 -18.99
CA TRP A 160 -29.91 7.18 -20.18
C TRP A 160 -30.07 5.75 -20.72
N ALA A 161 -30.10 4.74 -19.84
CA ALA A 161 -30.30 3.35 -20.23
C ALA A 161 -31.68 3.09 -20.83
N GLU A 162 -32.74 3.71 -20.28
CA GLU A 162 -34.09 3.63 -20.83
C GLU A 162 -34.17 4.33 -22.20
N ARG A 163 -33.65 5.56 -22.31
CA ARG A 163 -33.62 6.32 -23.58
C ARG A 163 -32.80 5.63 -24.68
N ASN A 164 -31.79 4.85 -24.32
CA ASN A 164 -30.92 4.13 -25.26
C ASN A 164 -31.16 2.61 -25.26
N LYS A 165 -32.33 2.16 -24.81
CA LYS A 165 -32.64 0.73 -24.70
C LYS A 165 -32.55 -0.01 -26.03
N GLU A 166 -33.14 0.55 -27.09
CA GLU A 166 -33.07 -0.04 -28.44
C GLU A 166 -31.65 -0.01 -29.00
N ARG A 167 -30.95 1.12 -28.86
CA ARG A 167 -29.54 1.22 -29.28
C ARG A 167 -28.64 0.20 -28.58
N ARG A 168 -28.88 -0.06 -27.28
CA ARG A 168 -28.17 -1.11 -26.54
C ARG A 168 -28.54 -2.51 -27.03
N ALA A 169 -29.81 -2.75 -27.34
CA ALA A 169 -30.26 -4.02 -27.90
C ALA A 169 -29.65 -4.25 -29.28
N GLU A 170 -29.62 -3.25 -30.15
CA GLU A 170 -28.95 -3.26 -31.44
C GLU A 170 -27.46 -3.56 -31.31
N TRP A 171 -26.75 -2.88 -30.39
CA TRP A 171 -25.34 -3.19 -30.12
C TRP A 171 -25.13 -4.64 -29.69
N GLN A 172 -26.05 -5.20 -28.88
CA GLN A 172 -26.00 -6.62 -28.53
C GLN A 172 -26.30 -7.53 -29.73
N ARG A 173 -27.23 -7.15 -30.62
CA ARG A 173 -27.52 -7.90 -31.86
C ARG A 173 -26.30 -7.90 -32.79
N THR A 174 -25.67 -6.74 -33.04
CA THR A 174 -24.45 -6.62 -33.85
C THR A 174 -23.26 -7.35 -33.24
N ARG A 175 -23.14 -7.38 -31.91
CA ARG A 175 -22.08 -8.13 -31.24
C ARG A 175 -22.30 -9.65 -31.32
N ARG A 176 -23.56 -10.10 -31.32
CA ARG A 176 -23.94 -11.51 -31.47
C ARG A 176 -24.00 -11.98 -32.92
N SER A 177 -24.01 -11.07 -33.90
CA SER A 177 -23.93 -11.46 -35.32
C SER A 177 -22.55 -11.99 -35.69
N ASP A 178 -21.52 -11.65 -34.90
CA ASP A 178 -20.21 -12.29 -34.99
C ASP A 178 -20.23 -13.61 -34.20
N PRO A 179 -20.15 -14.78 -34.88
CA PRO A 179 -20.24 -16.08 -34.24
C PRO A 179 -19.08 -16.35 -33.29
N ASP A 180 -17.87 -15.84 -33.57
CA ASP A 180 -16.69 -16.14 -32.76
C ASP A 180 -16.74 -15.42 -31.42
N ILE A 181 -17.13 -14.15 -31.43
CA ILE A 181 -17.34 -13.35 -30.21
C ILE A 181 -18.46 -13.97 -29.36
N TYR A 182 -19.55 -14.39 -30.01
CA TYR A 182 -20.68 -14.99 -29.29
C TYR A 182 -20.31 -16.34 -28.66
N GLN A 183 -19.56 -17.19 -29.37
CA GLN A 183 -19.07 -18.47 -28.83
C GLN A 183 -18.11 -18.26 -27.66
N ALA A 184 -17.19 -17.29 -27.77
CA ALA A 184 -16.29 -16.94 -26.67
C ALA A 184 -17.07 -16.45 -25.42
N GLU A 185 -18.11 -15.64 -25.60
CA GLU A 185 -18.98 -15.20 -24.50
C GLU A 185 -19.75 -16.38 -23.86
N LEU A 186 -20.28 -17.31 -24.66
CA LEU A 186 -20.94 -18.52 -24.15
C LEU A 186 -19.97 -19.41 -23.37
N ALA A 187 -18.75 -19.61 -23.88
CA ALA A 187 -17.70 -20.38 -23.22
C ALA A 187 -17.30 -19.75 -21.87
N ALA A 188 -17.11 -18.42 -21.83
CA ALA A 188 -16.82 -17.69 -20.60
C ALA A 188 -17.95 -17.81 -19.56
N ASN A 189 -19.21 -17.71 -19.99
CA ASN A 189 -20.37 -17.91 -19.13
C ASN A 189 -20.45 -19.35 -18.59
N ALA A 190 -20.16 -20.35 -19.42
CA ALA A 190 -20.11 -21.74 -19.01
C ALA A 190 -18.98 -21.98 -17.98
N ALA A 191 -17.79 -21.41 -18.20
CA ALA A 191 -16.66 -21.49 -17.26
C ALA A 191 -17.00 -20.83 -15.92
N ALA A 192 -17.60 -19.64 -15.92
CA ALA A 192 -18.03 -18.94 -14.70
C ALA A 192 -19.04 -19.77 -13.89
N ARG A 193 -19.99 -20.44 -14.57
CA ARG A 193 -20.93 -21.36 -13.92
C ARG A 193 -20.24 -22.57 -13.31
N ARG A 194 -19.27 -23.19 -14.00
CA ARG A 194 -18.48 -24.30 -13.47
C ARG A 194 -17.69 -23.88 -12.22
N PHE A 195 -17.02 -22.73 -12.28
CA PHE A 195 -16.28 -22.18 -11.15
C PHE A 195 -17.16 -21.93 -9.93
N LYS A 196 -18.37 -21.36 -10.12
CA LYS A 196 -19.34 -21.16 -9.03
C LYS A 196 -19.74 -22.49 -8.37
N ARG A 197 -19.97 -23.55 -9.15
CA ARG A 197 -20.28 -24.89 -8.63
C ARG A 197 -19.11 -25.49 -7.87
N GLN A 198 -17.88 -25.32 -8.36
CA GLN A 198 -16.66 -25.80 -7.71
C GLN A 198 -16.45 -25.13 -6.35
N LEU A 199 -16.61 -23.80 -6.26
CA LEU A 199 -16.55 -23.07 -4.98
C LEU A 199 -17.58 -23.61 -3.99
N SER A 200 -18.83 -23.79 -4.44
CA SER A 200 -19.90 -24.35 -3.61
C SER A 200 -19.58 -25.76 -3.10
N HIS A 201 -19.00 -26.62 -3.95
CA HIS A 201 -18.60 -27.97 -3.54
C HIS A 201 -17.46 -27.96 -2.53
N GLN A 202 -16.58 -26.96 -2.57
CA GLN A 202 -15.49 -26.77 -1.60
C GLN A 202 -15.96 -26.07 -0.31
N GLY A 203 -17.26 -25.80 -0.16
CA GLY A 203 -17.79 -25.02 0.96
C GLY A 203 -17.32 -23.57 0.98
N LEU A 204 -16.72 -23.10 -0.13
CA LEU A 204 -16.23 -21.73 -0.25
C LEU A 204 -17.39 -20.81 -0.68
N PRO A 205 -17.48 -19.61 -0.10
CA PRO A 205 -18.50 -18.66 -0.50
C PRO A 205 -18.36 -18.33 -2.00
N PRO A 206 -19.47 -18.16 -2.72
CA PRO A 206 -19.42 -17.74 -4.12
C PRO A 206 -18.70 -16.39 -4.21
N LYS A 207 -17.94 -16.18 -5.30
CA LYS A 207 -17.29 -14.90 -5.57
C LYS A 207 -18.31 -13.76 -5.39
N GLN A 208 -18.08 -12.88 -4.42
CA GLN A 208 -18.94 -11.72 -4.18
C GLN A 208 -18.98 -10.89 -5.48
N LEU A 209 -20.17 -10.83 -6.10
CA LEU A 209 -20.38 -10.16 -7.39
C LEU A 209 -20.19 -8.64 -7.28
N HIS A 210 -20.34 -8.10 -6.07
CA HIS A 210 -20.02 -6.74 -5.74
C HIS A 210 -18.82 -6.74 -4.81
N LEU A 211 -17.61 -6.83 -5.38
CA LEU A 211 -16.46 -6.22 -4.71
C LEU A 211 -16.86 -4.79 -4.37
N ALA A 212 -16.59 -4.37 -3.13
CA ALA A 212 -16.96 -3.07 -2.56
C ALA A 212 -17.17 -2.00 -3.64
N THR A 213 -18.33 -1.35 -3.63
CA THR A 213 -18.69 -0.37 -4.66
C THR A 213 -17.57 0.67 -4.79
N ALA A 214 -17.43 1.30 -5.95
CA ALA A 214 -16.35 2.29 -6.12
C ALA A 214 -16.44 3.43 -5.08
N ALA A 215 -17.64 3.72 -4.58
CA ALA A 215 -17.87 4.66 -3.48
C ALA A 215 -17.39 4.08 -2.13
N GLU A 216 -17.73 2.83 -1.80
CA GLU A 216 -17.23 2.14 -0.59
C GLU A 216 -15.72 2.03 -0.58
N ARG A 217 -15.08 1.64 -1.70
CA ARG A 217 -13.61 1.61 -1.79
C ARG A 217 -13.00 2.95 -1.48
N ARG A 218 -13.55 4.03 -2.05
CA ARG A 218 -13.08 5.39 -1.76
C ARG A 218 -13.40 5.86 -0.34
N ALA A 219 -14.44 5.33 0.30
CA ALA A 219 -14.69 5.57 1.71
C ALA A 219 -13.65 4.87 2.56
N HIS A 220 -13.37 3.59 2.29
CA HIS A 220 -12.33 2.82 2.97
C HIS A 220 -10.92 3.40 2.75
N ASP A 221 -10.60 3.88 1.54
CA ASP A 221 -9.32 4.54 1.27
C ASP A 221 -9.18 5.81 2.13
N ARG A 222 -10.24 6.63 2.24
CA ARG A 222 -10.24 7.82 3.10
C ARG A 222 -10.16 7.46 4.59
N GLU A 223 -10.87 6.43 5.03
CA GLU A 223 -10.80 5.93 6.40
C GLU A 223 -9.41 5.39 6.72
N ALA A 224 -8.80 4.67 5.79
CA ALA A 224 -7.44 4.16 5.91
C ALA A 224 -6.43 5.31 5.97
N ASP A 225 -6.51 6.28 5.05
CA ASP A 225 -5.65 7.47 5.06
C ASP A 225 -5.80 8.23 6.37
N ALA A 226 -7.03 8.43 6.85
CA ALA A 226 -7.29 9.08 8.15
C ALA A 226 -6.67 8.31 9.31
N TYR A 227 -6.75 6.98 9.30
CA TYR A 227 -6.15 6.10 10.31
C TYR A 227 -4.62 6.16 10.29
N PHE A 228 -3.99 5.98 9.12
CA PHE A 228 -2.53 5.92 8.99
C PHE A 228 -1.85 7.29 9.10
N THR A 229 -2.57 8.39 8.86
CA THR A 229 -2.05 9.75 9.01
C THR A 229 -2.26 10.31 10.43
N ASP A 230 -2.94 9.57 11.31
CA ASP A 230 -3.13 9.99 12.69
C ASP A 230 -1.79 10.01 13.46
N SER A 231 -1.43 11.20 13.95
CA SER A 231 -0.24 11.41 14.77
C SER A 231 -0.21 10.62 16.08
N ALA A 232 -1.37 10.24 16.62
CA ALA A 232 -1.48 9.47 17.86
C ALA A 232 -1.30 7.95 17.64
N LEU A 233 -1.37 7.47 16.39
CA LEU A 233 -1.35 6.04 16.07
C LEU A 233 -0.10 5.31 16.60
N PRO A 234 1.14 5.83 16.46
CA PRO A 234 2.31 5.10 16.95
C PRO A 234 2.29 4.89 18.47
N GLU A 235 1.83 5.89 19.22
CA GLU A 235 1.74 5.79 20.68
C GLU A 235 0.56 4.92 21.11
N HIS A 236 -0.57 4.97 20.38
CA HIS A 236 -1.69 4.04 20.58
C HIS A 236 -1.25 2.58 20.41
N LEU A 237 -0.56 2.26 19.31
CA LEU A 237 -0.04 0.92 19.05
C LEU A 237 0.95 0.48 20.13
N ARG A 238 1.85 1.38 20.55
CA ARG A 238 2.78 1.09 21.66
C ARG A 238 2.03 0.76 22.95
N GLN A 239 1.05 1.58 23.34
CA GLN A 239 0.25 1.33 24.53
C GLN A 239 -0.51 0.01 24.44
N PHE A 240 -1.08 -0.29 23.27
CA PHE A 240 -1.78 -1.55 23.02
C PHE A 240 -0.85 -2.75 23.14
N THR A 241 0.32 -2.71 22.51
CA THR A 241 1.31 -3.80 22.57
C THR A 241 1.77 -4.04 24.00
N VAL A 242 2.20 -2.99 24.72
CA VAL A 242 2.64 -3.12 26.12
C VAL A 242 1.51 -3.65 26.99
N PHE A 243 0.28 -3.19 26.78
CA PHE A 243 -0.88 -3.69 27.52
C PHE A 243 -1.15 -5.17 27.25
N ALA A 244 -1.15 -5.60 25.99
CA ALA A 244 -1.39 -6.99 25.61
C ALA A 244 -0.27 -7.93 26.11
N GLU A 245 0.98 -7.51 26.02
CA GLU A 245 2.14 -8.27 26.51
C GLU A 245 2.10 -8.42 28.04
N THR A 246 1.91 -7.32 28.77
CA THR A 246 1.82 -7.35 30.24
C THR A 246 0.62 -8.16 30.73
N LEU A 247 -0.51 -8.11 30.02
CA LEU A 247 -1.67 -8.96 30.30
C LEU A 247 -1.35 -10.45 30.06
N THR A 248 -0.67 -10.76 28.96
CA THR A 248 -0.25 -12.13 28.64
C THR A 248 0.73 -12.68 29.66
N GLU A 249 1.76 -11.90 30.01
CA GLU A 249 2.71 -12.26 31.06
C GLU A 249 2.01 -12.48 32.40
N LEU A 250 1.09 -11.60 32.79
CA LEU A 250 0.35 -11.74 34.04
C LEU A 250 -0.46 -13.03 34.06
N MET A 251 -1.13 -13.37 32.95
CA MET A 251 -1.92 -14.59 32.83
C MET A 251 -1.05 -15.85 32.78
N LEU A 252 0.14 -15.81 32.18
CA LEU A 252 1.06 -16.94 32.21
C LEU A 252 1.58 -17.24 33.62
N HIS A 253 1.85 -16.21 34.42
CA HIS A 253 2.41 -16.38 35.77
C HIS A 253 1.33 -16.66 36.83
N ASN A 254 0.16 -16.02 36.71
CA ASN A 254 -0.88 -16.04 37.75
C ASN A 254 -2.21 -16.64 37.29
N GLY A 255 -2.32 -17.10 36.04
CA GLY A 255 -3.58 -17.54 35.45
C GLY A 255 -4.29 -18.63 36.23
N THR A 256 -3.56 -19.63 36.74
CA THR A 256 -4.11 -20.70 37.57
C THR A 256 -4.73 -20.15 38.86
N ARG A 257 -3.97 -19.35 39.62
CA ARG A 257 -4.47 -18.70 40.85
C ARG A 257 -5.66 -17.79 40.58
N MET A 258 -5.65 -17.06 39.47
CA MET A 258 -6.75 -16.18 39.07
C MET A 258 -8.00 -16.98 38.71
N LEU A 259 -7.86 -18.11 38.01
CA LEU A 259 -8.96 -19.01 37.68
C LEU A 259 -9.53 -19.70 38.93
N ASP A 260 -8.69 -20.11 39.87
CA ASP A 260 -9.14 -20.69 41.14
C ASP A 260 -9.98 -19.69 41.94
N PHE A 261 -9.47 -18.47 42.08
CA PHE A 261 -10.20 -17.36 42.69
C PHE A 261 -11.53 -17.09 41.96
N ALA A 262 -11.49 -17.00 40.63
CA ALA A 262 -12.66 -16.71 39.82
C ALA A 262 -13.70 -17.83 39.88
N THR A 263 -13.27 -19.09 40.00
CA THR A 263 -14.14 -20.25 40.16
C THR A 263 -14.84 -20.23 41.52
N ALA A 264 -14.09 -19.94 42.59
CA ALA A 264 -14.66 -19.76 43.92
C ALA A 264 -15.67 -18.59 43.97
N TYR A 265 -15.34 -17.47 43.33
CA TYR A 265 -16.22 -16.31 43.22
C TYR A 265 -17.49 -16.62 42.43
N ALA A 266 -17.38 -17.27 41.26
CA ALA A 266 -18.51 -17.67 40.45
C ALA A 266 -19.43 -18.65 41.19
N ALA A 267 -18.87 -19.61 41.94
CA ALA A 267 -19.64 -20.53 42.77
C ALA A 267 -20.41 -19.80 43.89
N ASN A 268 -19.77 -18.83 44.56
CA ASN A 268 -20.44 -18.02 45.59
C ASN A 268 -21.55 -17.14 44.99
N ARG A 269 -21.30 -16.54 43.82
CA ARG A 269 -22.30 -15.77 43.07
C ARG A 269 -23.53 -16.60 42.73
N ALA A 270 -23.34 -17.85 42.29
CA ALA A 270 -24.42 -18.78 42.01
C ALA A 270 -25.23 -19.13 43.27
N ARG A 271 -24.56 -19.32 44.42
CA ARG A 271 -25.24 -19.54 45.72
C ARG A 271 -26.12 -18.37 46.14
N MET A 272 -25.76 -17.15 45.75
CA MET A 272 -26.55 -15.94 46.01
C MET A 272 -27.68 -15.69 45.00
N GLY A 273 -27.89 -16.58 44.02
CA GLY A 273 -28.95 -16.42 43.01
C GLY A 273 -28.68 -15.34 41.95
N LEU A 274 -27.44 -14.88 41.84
CA LEU A 274 -27.05 -13.89 40.83
C LEU A 274 -26.81 -14.56 39.46
N PRO A 275 -26.96 -13.85 38.33
CA PRO A 275 -26.73 -14.40 37.00
C PRO A 275 -25.34 -15.02 36.87
N PRO A 276 -25.22 -16.21 36.25
CA PRO A 276 -23.95 -16.91 36.11
C PRO A 276 -23.01 -16.11 35.20
N VAL A 277 -21.74 -16.05 35.59
CA VAL A 277 -20.65 -15.46 34.81
C VAL A 277 -19.53 -16.51 34.75
N SER A 278 -18.88 -16.67 33.61
CA SER A 278 -17.78 -17.64 33.49
C SER A 278 -16.60 -17.21 34.36
N ALA A 279 -15.96 -18.19 35.01
CA ALA A 279 -14.75 -17.96 35.80
C ALA A 279 -13.64 -17.32 34.94
N GLU A 280 -13.56 -17.69 33.67
CA GLU A 280 -12.61 -17.09 32.73
C GLU A 280 -12.85 -15.59 32.55
N THR A 281 -14.09 -15.14 32.32
CA THR A 281 -14.39 -13.71 32.19
C THR A 281 -14.05 -12.93 33.45
N ILE A 282 -14.30 -13.51 34.63
CA ILE A 282 -13.93 -12.89 35.92
C ILE A 282 -12.40 -12.80 36.06
N ALA A 283 -11.67 -13.88 35.72
CA ALA A 283 -10.22 -13.92 35.79
C ALA A 283 -9.57 -12.88 34.85
N TYR A 284 -9.99 -12.81 33.59
CA TYR A 284 -9.48 -11.82 32.65
C TYR A 284 -9.89 -10.39 33.00
N GLY A 285 -11.12 -10.18 33.50
CA GLY A 285 -11.54 -8.88 34.02
C GLY A 285 -10.63 -8.41 35.15
N ARG A 286 -10.31 -9.30 36.10
CA ARG A 286 -9.37 -9.00 37.19
C ARG A 286 -7.94 -8.76 36.70
N ALA A 287 -7.48 -9.53 35.72
CA ALA A 287 -6.17 -9.34 35.12
C ALA A 287 -6.06 -7.96 34.44
N VAL A 288 -7.09 -7.55 33.68
CA VAL A 288 -7.18 -6.22 33.08
C VAL A 288 -7.12 -5.12 34.14
N GLU A 289 -7.87 -5.23 35.23
CA GLU A 289 -7.81 -4.25 36.33
C GLU A 289 -6.39 -4.10 36.90
N LEU A 290 -5.70 -5.21 37.13
CA LEU A 290 -4.33 -5.20 37.65
C LEU A 290 -3.34 -4.57 36.67
N VAL A 291 -3.46 -4.88 35.37
CA VAL A 291 -2.62 -4.28 34.33
C VAL A 291 -2.88 -2.78 34.23
N MET A 292 -4.15 -2.35 34.21
CA MET A 292 -4.51 -0.94 34.16
C MET A 292 -4.02 -0.16 35.39
N GLN A 293 -4.03 -0.77 36.58
CA GLN A 293 -3.47 -0.13 37.79
C GLN A 293 -1.94 0.01 37.72
N ARG A 294 -1.26 -0.95 37.10
CA ARG A 294 0.21 -0.95 36.95
C ARG A 294 0.67 0.00 35.85
N MET A 295 -0.10 0.14 34.78
CA MET A 295 0.20 1.03 33.66
C MET A 295 -0.30 2.45 33.97
N ARG A 296 0.61 3.37 34.27
CA ARG A 296 0.26 4.77 34.60
C ARG A 296 -0.26 5.62 33.43
N ARG A 297 -0.34 5.09 32.21
CA ARG A 297 -0.73 5.82 30.98
C ARG A 297 -1.39 4.87 29.96
N VAL A 298 -2.71 4.72 30.04
CA VAL A 298 -3.50 3.88 29.13
C VAL A 298 -4.57 4.74 28.42
N ASP A 299 -4.33 6.05 28.36
CA ASP A 299 -5.35 7.04 28.02
C ASP A 299 -5.80 6.97 26.56
N LEU A 300 -5.02 6.33 25.68
CA LEU A 300 -5.37 6.16 24.27
C LEU A 300 -6.13 4.86 24.00
N LEU A 301 -6.17 3.89 24.94
CA LEU A 301 -6.86 2.64 24.68
C LEU A 301 -8.36 2.77 24.89
N THR A 302 -9.11 2.33 23.89
CA THR A 302 -10.56 2.22 23.98
C THR A 302 -10.96 0.88 24.59
N GLY A 303 -12.21 0.75 25.06
CA GLY A 303 -12.74 -0.54 25.51
C GLY A 303 -12.68 -1.63 24.43
N ARG A 304 -12.69 -1.25 23.14
CA ARG A 304 -12.51 -2.18 22.01
C ARG A 304 -11.09 -2.72 21.96
N ASP A 305 -10.09 -1.88 22.21
CA ASP A 305 -8.68 -2.25 22.24
C ASP A 305 -8.40 -3.19 23.41
N VAL A 306 -8.91 -2.86 24.60
CA VAL A 306 -8.81 -3.75 25.78
C VAL A 306 -9.45 -5.12 25.50
N ALA A 307 -10.65 -5.13 24.90
CA ALA A 307 -11.30 -6.38 24.53
C ALA A 307 -10.52 -7.17 23.47
N ALA A 308 -9.85 -6.50 22.53
CA ALA A 308 -8.99 -7.13 21.55
C ALA A 308 -7.73 -7.74 22.20
N ALA A 309 -7.10 -7.02 23.14
CA ALA A 309 -5.97 -7.52 23.91
C ALA A 309 -6.35 -8.75 24.76
N VAL A 310 -7.54 -8.75 25.40
CA VAL A 310 -8.06 -9.91 26.12
C VAL A 310 -8.24 -11.12 25.19
N ARG A 311 -8.88 -10.94 24.01
CA ARG A 311 -9.04 -12.02 23.03
C ARG A 311 -7.70 -12.55 22.53
N SER A 312 -6.74 -11.66 22.27
CA SER A 312 -5.38 -12.05 21.88
C SER A 312 -4.70 -12.86 22.98
N THR A 313 -4.81 -12.42 24.23
CA THR A 313 -4.24 -13.12 25.38
C THR A 313 -4.88 -14.50 25.58
N GLN A 314 -6.20 -14.60 25.44
CA GLN A 314 -6.93 -15.87 25.50
C GLN A 314 -6.47 -16.88 24.45
N ALA A 315 -6.06 -16.42 23.27
CA ALA A 315 -5.52 -17.27 22.22
C ALA A 315 -4.04 -17.64 22.48
N GLU A 316 -3.23 -16.70 22.95
CA GLU A 316 -1.79 -16.88 23.12
C GLU A 316 -1.40 -17.65 24.39
N VAL A 317 -2.07 -17.43 25.52
CA VAL A 317 -1.73 -18.09 26.79
C VAL A 317 -1.76 -19.62 26.66
N PRO A 318 -2.84 -20.27 26.16
CA PRO A 318 -2.86 -21.72 26.00
C PRO A 318 -1.80 -22.23 25.02
N ARG A 319 -1.48 -21.45 23.98
CA ARG A 319 -0.46 -21.78 22.99
C ARG A 319 0.93 -21.79 23.62
N ILE A 320 1.25 -20.77 24.40
CA ILE A 320 2.53 -20.66 25.11
C ILE A 320 2.64 -21.74 26.19
N GLU A 321 1.59 -21.96 26.99
CA GLU A 321 1.55 -23.04 27.99
C GLU A 321 1.77 -24.41 27.34
N ARG A 322 1.10 -24.68 26.20
CA ARG A 322 1.28 -25.93 25.43
C ARG A 322 2.73 -26.09 24.97
N GLN A 323 3.33 -25.04 24.43
CA GLN A 323 4.73 -25.07 24.00
C GLN A 323 5.68 -25.34 25.19
N GLN A 324 5.45 -24.68 26.33
CA GLN A 324 6.25 -24.91 27.53
C GLN A 324 6.13 -26.35 28.04
N GLN A 325 4.91 -26.93 28.07
CA GLN A 325 4.72 -28.34 28.43
C GLN A 325 5.41 -29.29 27.45
N PHE A 326 5.37 -28.97 26.15
CA PHE A 326 6.03 -29.75 25.11
C PHE A 326 7.54 -29.74 25.31
N ASP A 327 8.14 -28.57 25.50
CA ASP A 327 9.58 -28.41 25.70
C ASP A 327 10.04 -29.08 27.00
N GLN A 328 9.26 -28.95 28.08
CA GLN A 328 9.52 -29.63 29.35
C GLN A 328 9.45 -31.15 29.21
N LEU A 329 8.47 -31.67 28.46
CA LEU A 329 8.35 -33.10 28.18
C LEU A 329 9.57 -33.60 27.39
N VAL A 330 9.91 -32.95 26.27
CA VAL A 330 11.06 -33.33 25.45
C VAL A 330 12.35 -33.31 26.27
N LYS A 331 12.61 -32.21 26.98
CA LYS A 331 13.79 -32.08 27.84
C LYS A 331 13.82 -33.13 28.95
N GLY A 332 12.67 -33.38 29.58
CA GLY A 332 12.52 -34.37 30.65
C GLY A 332 12.80 -35.80 30.15
N VAL A 333 12.28 -36.15 28.98
CA VAL A 333 12.51 -37.48 28.38
C VAL A 333 13.95 -37.65 27.93
N VAL A 334 14.55 -36.66 27.27
CA VAL A 334 15.97 -36.73 26.88
C VAL A 334 16.86 -36.92 28.12
N ALA A 335 16.63 -36.13 29.17
CA ALA A 335 17.37 -36.28 30.43
C ALA A 335 17.15 -37.65 31.09
N HIS A 336 15.92 -38.18 31.04
CA HIS A 336 15.57 -39.49 31.59
C HIS A 336 16.21 -40.65 30.81
N VAL A 337 16.18 -40.58 29.48
CA VAL A 337 16.83 -41.58 28.61
C VAL A 337 18.33 -41.59 28.85
N ASN A 338 18.98 -40.43 28.88
CA ASN A 338 20.41 -40.34 29.14
C ASN A 338 20.78 -40.89 30.53
N ARG A 339 19.96 -40.61 31.55
CA ARG A 339 20.21 -41.09 32.92
C ARG A 339 19.99 -42.59 33.08
N TYR A 340 19.02 -43.17 32.39
CA TYR A 340 18.59 -44.57 32.58
C TYR A 340 18.77 -45.45 31.34
N GLN A 341 19.70 -45.09 30.44
CA GLN A 341 19.87 -45.73 29.13
C GLN A 341 20.02 -47.26 29.23
N VAL A 342 20.84 -47.77 30.14
CA VAL A 342 21.08 -49.21 30.33
C VAL A 342 19.82 -49.94 30.81
N ARG A 343 19.09 -49.33 31.76
CA ARG A 343 17.85 -49.90 32.30
C ARG A 343 16.76 -49.92 31.24
N LEU A 344 16.54 -48.78 30.58
CA LEU A 344 15.52 -48.64 29.54
C LEU A 344 15.81 -49.56 28.34
N GLY A 345 17.08 -49.74 27.96
CA GLY A 345 17.47 -50.69 26.91
C GLY A 345 17.16 -52.14 27.28
N SER A 346 17.32 -52.50 28.56
CA SER A 346 16.95 -53.83 29.06
C SER A 346 15.42 -54.02 29.08
N GLU A 347 14.68 -53.01 29.55
CA GLU A 347 13.21 -53.00 29.52
C GLU A 347 12.66 -53.11 28.08
N ALA A 348 13.24 -52.39 27.13
CA ALA A 348 12.89 -52.47 25.71
C ALA A 348 13.11 -53.88 25.12
N LYS A 349 14.23 -54.53 25.48
CA LYS A 349 14.49 -55.94 25.07
C LYS A 349 13.46 -56.90 25.68
N MET A 350 13.09 -56.72 26.94
CA MET A 350 12.06 -57.54 27.59
C MET A 350 10.69 -57.33 26.95
N GLU A 351 10.31 -56.09 26.65
CA GLU A 351 9.05 -55.77 25.97
C GLU A 351 9.00 -56.38 24.56
N ASN A 352 10.10 -56.34 23.80
CA ASN A 352 10.17 -57.00 22.49
C ASN A 352 10.03 -58.53 22.59
N LYS A 353 10.62 -59.16 23.61
CA LYS A 353 10.42 -60.60 23.88
C LYS A 353 8.94 -60.89 24.19
N ALA A 354 8.32 -60.09 25.06
CA ALA A 354 6.90 -60.21 25.38
C ALA A 354 6.00 -60.01 24.16
N ARG A 355 6.34 -59.09 23.25
CA ARG A 355 5.65 -58.90 21.96
C ARG A 355 5.76 -60.11 21.06
N ALA A 356 6.96 -60.70 20.94
CA ALA A 356 7.17 -61.91 20.16
C ALA A 356 6.33 -63.09 20.70
N HIS A 357 6.26 -63.28 22.02
CA HIS A 357 5.40 -64.28 22.64
C HIS A 357 3.89 -64.05 22.37
N ARG A 358 3.47 -62.80 22.14
CA ARG A 358 2.10 -62.43 21.77
C ARG A 358 1.85 -62.44 20.26
N GLY A 359 2.81 -62.89 19.44
CA GLY A 359 2.72 -62.85 17.97
C GLY A 359 2.74 -61.45 17.36
N LYS A 360 3.17 -60.42 18.11
CA LYS A 360 3.30 -59.05 17.61
C LYS A 360 4.69 -58.83 17.00
N PRO A 361 4.82 -58.02 15.93
CA PRO A 361 6.12 -57.71 15.36
C PRO A 361 7.01 -56.98 16.38
N GLN A 362 8.30 -57.31 16.35
CA GLN A 362 9.30 -56.58 17.12
C GLN A 362 9.41 -55.15 16.60
N VAL A 363 9.64 -54.20 17.51
CA VAL A 363 9.88 -52.79 17.18
C VAL A 363 11.33 -52.47 17.49
N GLN A 364 11.91 -51.49 16.79
CA GLN A 364 13.28 -51.04 17.06
C GLN A 364 13.45 -50.68 18.55
N ALA A 365 14.58 -51.09 19.13
CA ALA A 365 14.81 -50.97 20.57
C ALA A 365 14.79 -49.50 21.02
N GLU A 366 15.30 -48.60 20.18
CA GLU A 366 15.34 -47.15 20.40
C GLU A 366 13.92 -46.58 20.52
N THR A 367 13.01 -46.99 19.62
CA THR A 367 11.60 -46.56 19.65
C THR A 367 10.91 -47.04 20.93
N LEU A 368 11.19 -48.25 21.40
CA LEU A 368 10.65 -48.74 22.67
C LEU A 368 11.25 -48.01 23.88
N VAL A 369 12.55 -47.70 23.86
CA VAL A 369 13.20 -46.88 24.90
C VAL A 369 12.49 -45.54 25.02
N VAL A 370 12.23 -44.85 23.89
CA VAL A 370 11.51 -43.57 23.88
C VAL A 370 10.09 -43.72 24.40
N GLN A 371 9.34 -44.74 23.96
CA GLN A 371 7.96 -44.97 24.42
C GLN A 371 7.89 -45.22 25.94
N ILE A 372 8.78 -46.06 26.47
CA ILE A 372 8.85 -46.35 27.91
C ILE A 372 9.24 -45.10 28.69
N ALA A 373 10.24 -44.36 28.22
CA ALA A 373 10.69 -43.13 28.86
C ALA A 373 9.61 -42.04 28.84
N MET A 374 8.92 -41.85 27.72
CA MET A 374 7.79 -40.92 27.62
C MET A 374 6.70 -41.24 28.63
N LYS A 375 6.31 -42.51 28.76
CA LYS A 375 5.30 -42.94 29.75
C LYS A 375 5.73 -42.58 31.18
N GLN A 376 6.96 -42.91 31.55
CA GLN A 376 7.50 -42.65 32.91
C GLN A 376 7.63 -41.15 33.21
N VAL A 377 7.91 -40.32 32.20
CA VAL A 377 8.07 -38.87 32.37
C VAL A 377 6.71 -38.15 32.34
N SER A 378 5.76 -38.59 31.52
CA SER A 378 4.40 -38.02 31.47
C SER A 378 3.63 -38.18 32.78
N GLU A 379 4.01 -39.14 33.63
CA GLU A 379 3.45 -39.28 34.98
C GLU A 379 3.91 -38.16 35.94
N ARG A 380 4.99 -37.45 35.60
CA ARG A 380 5.62 -36.42 36.46
C ARG A 380 5.54 -35.01 35.87
N VAL A 381 5.43 -34.90 34.55
CA VAL A 381 5.35 -33.63 33.82
C VAL A 381 3.89 -33.40 33.43
N PRO A 382 3.32 -32.20 33.67
CA PRO A 382 1.97 -31.90 33.25
C PRO A 382 1.86 -31.97 31.71
N THR A 383 0.97 -32.83 31.21
CA THR A 383 0.70 -33.01 29.78
C THR A 383 -0.74 -32.65 29.41
N ASN A 384 -1.45 -31.94 30.29
CA ASN A 384 -2.88 -31.64 30.13
C ASN A 384 -3.19 -30.69 28.95
N ARG A 385 -2.20 -29.99 28.40
CA ARG A 385 -2.35 -29.13 27.21
C ARG A 385 -1.82 -29.77 25.92
N LEU A 386 -1.21 -30.95 26.00
CA LEU A 386 -0.61 -31.61 24.85
C LEU A 386 -1.62 -32.49 24.12
N THR A 387 -1.60 -32.44 22.80
CA THR A 387 -2.41 -33.30 21.93
C THR A 387 -1.67 -34.59 21.58
N ALA A 388 -2.37 -35.56 21.00
CA ALA A 388 -1.75 -36.78 20.49
C ALA A 388 -0.75 -36.53 19.35
N ASP A 389 -0.92 -35.44 18.59
CA ASP A 389 0.06 -34.99 17.58
C ASP A 389 1.35 -34.47 18.25
N ASP A 390 1.23 -33.70 19.33
CA ASP A 390 2.39 -33.23 20.09
C ASP A 390 3.19 -34.38 20.68
N ALA A 391 2.51 -35.40 21.23
CA ALA A 391 3.18 -36.59 21.74
C ALA A 391 3.96 -37.32 20.63
N ARG A 392 3.39 -37.44 19.42
CA ARG A 392 4.06 -38.04 18.27
C ARG A 392 5.27 -37.21 17.82
N GLU A 393 5.11 -35.90 17.79
CA GLU A 393 6.19 -34.98 17.41
C GLU A 393 7.33 -35.00 18.43
N ALA A 394 7.01 -34.98 19.73
CA ALA A 394 7.98 -35.14 20.80
C ALA A 394 8.73 -36.47 20.66
N ALA A 395 8.02 -37.59 20.46
CA ALA A 395 8.64 -38.90 20.26
C ALA A 395 9.63 -38.91 19.08
N ARG A 396 9.28 -38.24 17.97
CA ARG A 396 10.15 -38.09 16.79
C ARG A 396 11.42 -37.31 17.13
N ILE A 397 11.29 -36.14 17.77
CA ILE A 397 12.43 -35.30 18.17
C ILE A 397 13.34 -36.04 19.15
N ILE A 398 12.76 -36.74 20.13
CA ILE A 398 13.52 -37.52 21.11
C ILE A 398 14.23 -38.70 20.43
N GLY A 399 13.55 -39.42 19.53
CA GLY A 399 14.14 -40.52 18.77
C GLY A 399 15.37 -40.08 17.96
N LEU A 400 15.33 -38.89 17.37
CA LEU A 400 16.48 -38.28 16.70
C LEU A 400 17.64 -38.02 17.68
N HIS A 401 17.35 -37.52 18.89
CA HIS A 401 18.39 -37.30 19.92
C HIS A 401 19.02 -38.61 20.39
N VAL A 402 18.22 -39.64 20.65
CA VAL A 402 18.71 -40.95 21.10
C VAL A 402 19.56 -41.64 20.04
N SER A 403 19.19 -41.50 18.76
CA SER A 403 19.93 -42.08 17.65
C SER A 403 21.25 -41.35 17.36
N THR A 404 21.34 -40.07 17.71
CA THR A 404 22.53 -39.24 17.46
C THR A 404 23.52 -39.23 18.61
N THR A 405 23.11 -39.58 19.84
CA THR A 405 24.06 -39.83 20.94
C THR A 405 24.99 -40.98 20.55
N PRO A 406 26.27 -40.70 20.24
CA PRO A 406 27.18 -41.73 19.75
C PRO A 406 27.37 -42.76 20.86
N ASP A 407 27.27 -44.02 20.46
CA ASP A 407 27.53 -45.17 21.31
C ASP A 407 29.03 -45.15 21.67
N ASP A 408 29.36 -44.51 22.79
CA ASP A 408 30.73 -44.33 23.33
C ASP A 408 31.35 -45.68 23.80
N ARG A 409 30.86 -46.79 23.25
CA ARG A 409 31.20 -48.18 23.58
C ARG A 409 31.95 -48.93 22.50
N ARG A 410 32.40 -48.27 21.42
CA ARG A 410 33.32 -48.89 20.45
C ARG A 410 34.81 -48.77 20.78
N ILE A 411 35.19 -48.38 22.00
CA ILE A 411 36.59 -48.38 22.47
C ILE A 411 36.78 -49.34 23.65
N THR A 412 36.47 -50.63 23.49
CA THR A 412 37.03 -51.68 24.37
C THR A 412 37.00 -53.04 23.67
N VAL A 413 37.83 -53.25 22.64
CA VAL A 413 38.40 -54.58 22.36
C VAL A 413 39.81 -54.39 21.78
N GLY A 414 40.75 -54.06 22.66
CA GLY A 414 42.16 -54.33 22.43
C GLY A 414 42.41 -55.82 22.67
N SER A 415 42.52 -56.54 21.56
CA SER A 415 42.99 -57.92 21.37
C SER A 415 43.83 -58.54 22.50
N PRO A 416 43.50 -59.76 23.01
CA PRO A 416 44.42 -60.52 23.85
C PRO A 416 45.55 -61.10 22.98
N ALA A 417 46.79 -60.70 23.29
CA ALA A 417 47.99 -61.22 22.65
C ALA A 417 48.17 -62.72 22.95
N GLN A 418 48.48 -63.46 21.88
CA GLN A 418 48.75 -64.89 21.84
C GLN A 418 49.89 -65.29 22.78
N GLY A 419 49.62 -66.27 23.63
CA GLY A 419 50.64 -67.05 24.33
C GLY A 419 51.43 -67.93 23.35
N ARG A 420 52.74 -67.69 23.28
CA ARG A 420 53.72 -68.61 22.68
C ARG A 420 53.88 -69.83 23.59
N SER A 421 53.55 -71.00 23.08
CA SER A 421 53.89 -72.30 23.66
C SER A 421 55.19 -72.82 23.01
N LEU A 422 56.12 -73.22 23.86
CA LEU A 422 57.36 -73.93 23.56
C LEU A 422 57.06 -75.39 23.19
N GLY A 423 57.75 -75.93 22.19
CA GLY A 423 57.70 -77.36 21.86
C GLY A 423 58.84 -77.76 20.92
N ALA A 424 59.77 -78.53 21.45
CA ALA A 424 61.02 -78.98 20.85
C ALA A 424 60.86 -79.91 19.63
N ARG A 425 61.80 -79.81 18.68
CA ARG A 425 62.70 -80.90 18.28
C ARG A 425 63.90 -80.37 17.51
#